data_AF-A0A9P9T7U9-F1
#
_entry.id   AF-A0A9P9T7U9-F1
#
_cell.length_a   1.000
_cell.length_b   1.000
_cell.length_c   1.000
_cell.angle_alpha   90.00
_cell.angle_beta   90.00
_cell.angle_gamma   90.00
#
_symmetry.space_group_name_H-M   'P 1'
#
loop_
_entity.id
_entity.type
_entity.pdbx_description
1 polymer ?
#
loop_
_entity_poly.entity_id
_entity_poly.type
_entity_poly.pdbx_seq_one_letter_code
_entity_poly.pdbx_strand_id
1 'polypeptide(L)'
;MTTRGPIRAKKVVFATNGYTVGIASKYAKKIVPWKITCSHIGTPTDTLYPPPHLIHTYGLNFADGSRDYLIPRPDGGVICGGASSTYLDDRKSWENNWDDSTLLEPARTHFETVMQNNFRGWENSGAAVDYFWTGIIGHTADGFPHCGEVPGQVNHFILAGYNGGGMALIFLTAKGIAKMIGNDIPFEESGIPRFFKTTEERLMKNAFPS
;
A
#
# COMPACT_ATOMS: atom_id res chain seq x y z
N MET A 1 -13.34 -22.37 -4.50
CA MET A 1 -14.34 -22.29 -5.58
C MET A 1 -15.05 -20.96 -5.45
N THR A 2 -15.43 -20.31 -6.55
CA THR A 2 -16.29 -19.12 -6.43
C THR A 2 -17.70 -19.55 -6.03
N THR A 3 -18.49 -18.65 -5.45
CA THR A 3 -19.92 -18.89 -5.16
C THR A 3 -20.75 -19.18 -6.41
N ARG A 4 -20.19 -18.92 -7.61
CA ARG A 4 -20.82 -19.14 -8.92
C ARG A 4 -20.24 -20.36 -9.66
N GLY A 5 -19.41 -21.17 -9.01
CA GLY A 5 -18.81 -22.38 -9.58
C GLY A 5 -17.34 -22.22 -10.02
N PRO A 6 -16.79 -23.22 -10.74
CA PRO A 6 -15.40 -23.23 -11.16
C PRO A 6 -15.16 -22.34 -12.40
N ILE A 7 -14.01 -21.68 -12.43
CA ILE A 7 -13.50 -20.95 -13.60
C ILE A 7 -12.29 -21.70 -14.12
N ARG A 8 -12.21 -21.93 -15.43
CA ARG A 8 -11.07 -22.57 -16.10
C ARG A 8 -10.28 -21.54 -16.89
N ALA A 9 -8.96 -21.54 -16.74
CA ALA A 9 -8.05 -20.68 -17.47
C ALA A 9 -6.78 -21.45 -17.81
N LYS A 10 -6.12 -21.08 -18.92
CA LYS A 10 -4.80 -21.65 -19.29
C LYS A 10 -3.68 -21.10 -18.41
N LYS A 11 -3.79 -19.83 -18.01
CA LYS A 11 -2.84 -19.10 -17.15
C LYS A 11 -3.63 -18.28 -16.13
N VAL A 12 -3.14 -18.23 -14.89
CA VAL A 12 -3.79 -17.52 -13.76
C VAL A 12 -2.82 -16.52 -13.19
N VAL A 13 -3.28 -15.29 -12.92
CA VAL A 13 -2.48 -14.25 -12.26
C VAL A 13 -3.12 -13.88 -10.93
N PHE A 14 -2.39 -14.06 -9.84
CA PHE A 14 -2.75 -13.57 -8.52
C PHE A 14 -2.30 -12.11 -8.37
N ALA A 15 -3.24 -11.18 -8.54
CA ALA A 15 -2.99 -9.74 -8.44
C ALA A 15 -3.79 -9.08 -7.30
N THR A 16 -3.99 -9.79 -6.20
CA THR A 16 -4.87 -9.38 -5.08
C THR A 16 -4.15 -8.75 -3.89
N ASN A 17 -2.86 -8.41 -4.05
CA ASN A 17 -2.05 -7.70 -3.04
C ASN A 17 -2.20 -8.28 -1.62
N GLY A 18 -2.65 -7.51 -0.62
CA GLY A 18 -2.84 -7.97 0.76
C GLY A 18 -3.81 -9.15 0.89
N TYR A 19 -4.77 -9.30 -0.03
CA TYR A 19 -5.76 -10.37 -0.02
C TYR A 19 -5.27 -11.68 -0.66
N THR A 20 -4.00 -11.76 -1.05
CA THR A 20 -3.42 -12.93 -1.75
C THR A 20 -3.63 -14.23 -0.98
N VAL A 21 -3.52 -14.21 0.36
CA VAL A 21 -3.68 -15.40 1.21
C VAL A 21 -5.03 -16.10 1.02
N GLY A 22 -6.09 -15.37 0.67
CA GLY A 22 -7.43 -15.93 0.46
C GLY A 22 -7.55 -16.82 -0.77
N ILE A 23 -6.62 -16.73 -1.72
CA ILE A 23 -6.66 -17.47 -2.99
C ILE A 23 -5.36 -18.21 -3.34
N ALA A 24 -4.24 -17.85 -2.73
CA ALA A 24 -2.93 -18.47 -2.95
C ALA A 24 -2.24 -18.76 -1.61
N SER A 25 -2.58 -19.89 -0.99
CA SER A 25 -2.12 -20.30 0.34
C SER A 25 -0.60 -20.44 0.48
N LYS A 26 0.14 -20.64 -0.63
CA LYS A 26 1.62 -20.65 -0.62
C LYS A 26 2.23 -19.32 -0.13
N TYR A 27 1.49 -18.22 -0.25
CA TYR A 27 1.89 -16.90 0.25
C TYR A 27 1.36 -16.60 1.65
N ALA A 28 0.72 -17.55 2.33
CA ALA A 28 0.31 -17.40 3.71
C ALA A 28 1.52 -17.05 4.58
N LYS A 29 1.39 -16.01 5.42
CA LYS A 29 2.48 -15.42 6.23
C LYS A 29 3.62 -14.80 5.41
N LYS A 30 3.60 -14.86 4.08
CA LYS A 30 4.63 -14.27 3.18
C LYS A 30 4.20 -12.91 2.67
N ILE A 31 2.93 -12.81 2.31
CA ILE A 31 2.23 -11.56 2.03
C ILE A 31 1.13 -11.44 3.07
N VAL A 32 1.32 -10.52 4.03
CA VAL A 32 0.38 -10.33 5.14
C VAL A 32 -0.39 -9.02 4.93
N PRO A 33 -1.73 -9.03 5.03
CA PRO A 33 -2.52 -7.80 5.07
C PRO A 33 -2.00 -6.86 6.16
N TRP A 34 -1.76 -5.60 5.79
CA TRP A 34 -1.45 -4.54 6.73
C TRP A 34 -2.44 -3.40 6.47
N LYS A 35 -3.30 -3.13 7.45
CA LYS A 35 -4.24 -2.00 7.39
C LYS A 35 -3.50 -0.69 7.65
N ILE A 36 -3.62 0.25 6.72
CA ILE A 36 -3.04 1.59 6.80
C ILE A 36 -4.15 2.64 6.75
N THR A 37 -3.79 3.87 7.09
CA THR A 37 -4.71 5.01 7.02
C THR A 37 -4.31 6.02 5.94
N CYS A 38 -5.30 6.77 5.49
CA CYS A 38 -5.10 7.96 4.69
C CYS A 38 -6.24 8.95 4.94
N SER A 39 -5.97 10.22 4.69
CA SER A 39 -6.91 11.32 4.87
C SER A 39 -6.84 12.29 3.70
N HIS A 40 -7.93 13.03 3.53
CA HIS A 40 -7.90 14.33 2.90
C HIS A 40 -8.03 15.38 4.00
N ILE A 41 -7.19 16.41 3.92
CA ILE A 41 -7.20 17.55 4.81
C ILE A 41 -7.58 18.75 3.96
N GLY A 42 -8.82 19.21 4.14
CA GLY A 42 -9.38 20.35 3.43
C GLY A 42 -8.96 21.67 4.08
N THR A 43 -8.98 22.74 3.30
CA THR A 43 -8.76 24.11 3.79
C THR A 43 -10.07 24.91 3.66
N PRO A 44 -10.50 25.65 4.70
CA PRO A 44 -11.69 26.49 4.61
C PRO A 44 -11.52 27.55 3.51
N THR A 45 -12.59 27.80 2.75
CA THR A 45 -12.57 28.81 1.67
C THR A 45 -12.73 30.24 2.17
N ASP A 46 -13.20 30.41 3.40
CA ASP A 46 -13.55 31.68 4.05
C ASP A 46 -12.62 32.04 5.23
N THR A 47 -11.43 31.43 5.29
CA THR A 47 -10.45 31.71 6.35
C THR A 47 -9.77 33.08 6.17
N LEU A 48 -9.52 33.77 7.29
CA LEU A 48 -8.71 35.00 7.32
C LEU A 48 -7.22 34.72 7.04
N TYR A 49 -6.79 33.45 7.16
CA TYR A 49 -5.41 33.03 7.01
C TYR A 49 -5.30 31.90 5.97
N PRO A 50 -5.51 32.21 4.67
CA PRO A 50 -5.43 31.19 3.64
C PRO A 50 -4.00 30.61 3.59
N PRO A 51 -3.84 29.28 3.70
CA PRO A 51 -2.52 28.69 3.68
C PRO A 51 -1.88 28.78 2.28
N PRO A 52 -0.55 28.80 2.19
CA PRO A 52 0.14 28.76 0.90
C PRO A 52 -0.13 27.42 0.21
N HIS A 53 -0.40 27.49 -1.09
CA HIS A 53 -0.57 26.29 -1.91
C HIS A 53 0.76 25.54 -2.05
N LEU A 54 0.76 24.27 -1.66
CA LEU A 54 1.89 23.38 -1.79
C LEU A 54 1.96 22.82 -3.22
N ILE A 55 3.12 22.92 -3.87
CA ILE A 55 3.29 22.55 -5.29
C ILE A 55 4.05 21.24 -5.52
N HIS A 56 4.43 20.56 -4.44
CA HIS A 56 5.22 19.32 -4.48
C HIS A 56 4.62 18.25 -3.58
N THR A 57 4.93 16.98 -3.86
CA THR A 57 4.68 15.89 -2.90
C THR A 57 5.77 15.92 -1.83
N TYR A 58 5.41 15.66 -0.58
CA TYR A 58 6.34 15.65 0.55
C TYR A 58 6.38 14.28 1.20
N GLY A 59 7.55 13.91 1.73
CA GLY A 59 7.70 12.86 2.71
C GLY A 59 8.10 13.48 4.04
N LEU A 60 7.30 13.26 5.09
CA LEU A 60 7.63 13.71 6.44
C LEU A 60 8.34 12.57 7.17
N ASN A 61 9.43 12.91 7.85
CA ASN A 61 10.13 11.97 8.73
C ASN A 61 10.11 12.57 10.13
N PHE A 62 9.55 11.81 11.08
CA PHE A 62 9.40 12.25 12.46
C PHE A 62 10.52 11.69 13.33
N ALA A 63 10.72 12.30 14.49
CA ALA A 63 11.79 11.92 15.43
C ALA A 63 11.62 10.50 16.00
N ASP A 64 10.39 10.00 16.05
CA ASP A 64 10.05 8.63 16.45
C ASP A 64 10.30 7.59 15.34
N GLY A 65 10.79 8.02 14.17
CA GLY A 65 11.05 7.18 13.01
C GLY A 65 9.81 6.89 12.15
N SER A 66 8.63 7.39 12.53
CA SER A 66 7.44 7.32 11.70
C SER A 66 7.56 8.23 10.48
N ARG A 67 6.77 7.91 9.44
CA ARG A 67 6.81 8.62 8.17
C ARG A 67 5.41 8.79 7.61
N ASP A 68 5.19 9.97 7.04
CA ASP A 68 3.99 10.28 6.27
C ASP A 68 4.35 10.70 4.86
N TYR A 69 3.35 10.65 3.98
CA TYR A 69 3.41 11.29 2.67
C TYR A 69 2.25 12.28 2.51
N LEU A 70 2.53 13.36 1.77
CA LEU A 70 1.59 14.42 1.49
C LEU A 70 1.54 14.72 0.00
N ILE A 71 0.34 14.71 -0.58
CA ILE A 71 0.10 15.01 -1.99
C ILE A 71 -0.89 16.18 -2.07
N PRO A 72 -0.42 17.40 -2.43
CA PRO A 72 -1.30 18.54 -2.61
C PRO A 72 -2.34 18.33 -3.70
N ARG A 73 -3.52 18.91 -3.51
CA ARG A 73 -4.68 18.75 -4.38
C ARG A 73 -5.11 20.09 -4.98
N PRO A 74 -5.70 20.09 -6.20
CA PRO A 74 -6.12 21.33 -6.86
C PRO A 74 -7.17 22.16 -6.12
N ASP A 75 -7.88 21.56 -5.17
CA ASP A 75 -8.85 22.23 -4.29
C ASP A 75 -8.19 23.01 -3.13
N GLY A 76 -6.85 22.99 -3.04
CA GLY A 76 -6.10 23.64 -1.95
C GLY A 76 -5.92 22.76 -0.71
N GLY A 77 -6.50 21.55 -0.70
CA GLY A 77 -6.28 20.55 0.32
C GLY A 77 -5.05 19.69 0.06
N VAL A 78 -4.86 18.69 0.93
CA VAL A 78 -3.79 17.70 0.81
C VAL A 78 -4.32 16.31 1.10
N ILE A 79 -3.82 15.31 0.36
CA ILE A 79 -3.95 13.91 0.78
C ILE A 79 -2.77 13.61 1.71
N CYS A 80 -3.04 13.14 2.92
CA CYS A 80 -2.03 12.76 3.89
C CYS A 80 -2.22 11.30 4.31
N GLY A 81 -1.20 10.47 4.09
CA GLY A 81 -1.20 9.08 4.55
C GLY A 81 0.00 8.77 5.44
N GLY A 82 -0.17 7.82 6.35
CA GLY A 82 0.82 7.49 7.38
C GLY A 82 0.18 7.39 8.76
N ALA A 83 0.63 8.21 9.70
CA ALA A 83 0.17 8.24 11.10
C ALA A 83 0.35 6.91 11.85
N SER A 84 1.30 6.08 11.41
CA SER A 84 1.49 4.72 11.96
C SER A 84 1.84 4.73 13.45
N SER A 85 2.57 5.75 13.92
CA SER A 85 2.90 5.93 15.33
C SER A 85 1.68 6.00 16.26
N THR A 86 0.50 6.35 15.73
CA THR A 86 -0.74 6.45 16.53
C THR A 86 -1.41 5.11 16.82
N TYR A 87 -1.14 4.07 16.03
CA TYR A 87 -1.85 2.78 16.11
C TYR A 87 -0.94 1.55 16.09
N LEU A 88 0.37 1.71 15.85
CA LEU A 88 1.32 0.59 15.72
C LEU A 88 1.34 -0.33 16.94
N ASP A 89 1.19 0.22 18.15
CA ASP A 89 1.17 -0.55 19.40
C ASP A 89 -0.04 -1.48 19.51
N ASP A 90 -1.18 -1.12 18.89
CA ASP A 90 -2.32 -2.01 18.77
C ASP A 90 -2.20 -2.90 17.54
N ARG A 91 -1.26 -3.85 17.61
CA ARG A 91 -0.96 -4.82 16.54
C ARG A 91 -2.20 -5.51 15.96
N LYS A 92 -3.24 -5.77 16.78
CA LYS A 92 -4.47 -6.44 16.33
C LYS A 92 -5.34 -5.58 15.42
N SER A 93 -5.26 -4.26 15.55
CA SER A 93 -6.03 -3.33 14.73
C SER A 93 -5.58 -3.32 13.26
N TRP A 94 -4.31 -3.65 12.99
CA TRP A 94 -3.72 -3.48 11.66
C TRP A 94 -3.03 -4.71 11.07
N GLU A 95 -2.39 -5.56 11.88
CA GLU A 95 -1.66 -6.72 11.38
C GLU A 95 -2.61 -7.84 11.00
N ASN A 96 -2.39 -8.40 9.80
CA ASN A 96 -3.22 -9.47 9.24
C ASN A 96 -4.72 -9.11 9.29
N ASN A 97 -5.01 -7.80 9.20
CA ASN A 97 -6.34 -7.26 9.21
C ASN A 97 -6.64 -6.71 7.80
N TRP A 98 -7.64 -7.30 7.15
CA TRP A 98 -8.05 -6.98 5.79
C TRP A 98 -9.41 -6.27 5.74
N ASP A 99 -9.97 -5.93 6.90
CA ASP A 99 -11.26 -5.24 7.02
C ASP A 99 -11.07 -3.73 6.90
N ASP A 100 -11.11 -3.20 5.69
CA ASP A 100 -11.06 -1.75 5.41
C ASP A 100 -12.42 -1.05 5.59
N SER A 101 -13.44 -1.74 6.13
CA SER A 101 -14.69 -1.08 6.52
C SER A 101 -14.60 -0.34 7.85
N THR A 102 -13.52 -0.58 8.62
CA THR A 102 -13.27 0.08 9.90
C THR A 102 -12.09 1.03 9.82
N LEU A 103 -12.14 2.08 10.63
CA LEU A 103 -11.08 3.06 10.77
C LEU A 103 -10.04 2.63 11.83
N LEU A 104 -8.86 3.27 11.76
CA LEU A 104 -7.87 3.27 12.84
C LEU A 104 -7.97 4.63 13.54
N GLU A 105 -9.00 4.79 14.38
CA GLU A 105 -9.41 6.08 14.95
C GLU A 105 -8.29 6.94 15.59
N PRO A 106 -7.27 6.37 16.28
CA PRO A 106 -6.17 7.16 16.81
C PRO A 106 -5.43 8.02 15.77
N ALA A 107 -5.46 7.62 14.50
CA ALA A 107 -4.76 8.32 13.42
C ALA A 107 -5.42 9.65 13.04
N ARG A 108 -6.72 9.83 13.33
CA ARG A 108 -7.45 11.05 12.98
C ARG A 108 -6.80 12.29 13.62
N THR A 109 -6.54 12.24 14.92
CA THR A 109 -5.96 13.38 15.67
C THR A 109 -4.63 13.86 15.09
N HIS A 110 -3.83 12.92 14.57
CA HIS A 110 -2.59 13.25 13.87
C HIS A 110 -2.87 14.06 12.60
N PHE A 111 -3.80 13.61 11.76
CA PHE A 111 -4.16 14.31 10.52
C PHE A 111 -4.83 15.67 10.75
N GLU A 112 -5.55 15.86 11.86
CA GLU A 112 -6.16 17.16 12.21
C GLU A 112 -5.12 18.27 12.48
N THR A 113 -3.87 17.90 12.77
CA THR A 113 -2.85 18.87 13.20
C THR A 113 -1.55 18.82 12.39
N VAL A 114 -1.35 17.79 11.55
CA VAL A 114 -0.09 17.56 10.84
C VAL A 114 0.33 18.75 9.98
N MET A 115 -0.63 19.45 9.36
CA MET A 115 -0.32 20.60 8.51
C MET A 115 0.10 21.81 9.34
N GLN A 116 -0.69 22.14 10.36
CA GLN A 116 -0.48 23.27 11.26
C GLN A 116 0.84 23.13 12.02
N ASN A 117 1.22 21.91 12.38
CA ASN A 117 2.43 21.64 13.16
C ASN A 117 3.71 21.67 12.32
N ASN A 118 3.63 21.44 11.00
CA ASN A 118 4.81 21.16 10.18
C ASN A 118 5.00 22.10 8.99
N PHE A 119 3.99 22.87 8.57
CA PHE A 119 4.07 23.74 7.39
C PHE A 119 3.87 25.21 7.74
N ARG A 120 4.83 26.04 7.31
CA ARG A 120 4.75 27.50 7.49
C ARG A 120 3.57 28.07 6.72
N GLY A 121 2.80 28.92 7.37
CA GLY A 121 1.59 29.54 6.83
C GLY A 121 0.34 28.68 6.97
N TRP A 122 0.45 27.45 7.51
CA TRP A 122 -0.70 26.59 7.79
C TRP A 122 -1.21 26.69 9.23
N GLU A 123 -0.47 27.34 10.13
CA GLU A 123 -0.69 27.34 11.59
C GLU A 123 -2.12 27.76 11.98
N ASN A 124 -2.66 28.78 11.30
CA ASN A 124 -4.00 29.32 11.54
C ASN A 124 -4.96 29.09 10.36
N SER A 125 -4.62 28.15 9.47
CA SER A 125 -5.39 27.92 8.23
C SER A 125 -6.82 27.44 8.48
N GLY A 126 -7.08 26.82 9.63
CA GLY A 126 -8.32 26.09 9.89
C GLY A 126 -8.42 24.79 9.11
N ALA A 127 -7.31 24.30 8.55
CA ALA A 127 -7.29 23.01 7.84
C ALA A 127 -7.78 21.88 8.73
N ALA A 128 -8.62 20.99 8.20
CA ALA A 128 -9.24 19.92 8.98
C ALA A 128 -9.50 18.70 8.12
N VAL A 129 -9.61 17.53 8.77
CA VAL A 129 -9.88 16.28 8.07
C VAL A 129 -11.34 16.22 7.65
N ASP A 130 -11.59 16.27 6.34
CA ASP A 130 -12.92 16.11 5.74
C ASP A 130 -13.18 14.66 5.27
N TYR A 131 -12.14 13.95 4.85
CA TYR A 131 -12.20 12.51 4.55
C TYR A 131 -11.11 11.74 5.29
N PHE A 132 -11.49 10.57 5.80
CA PHE A 132 -10.59 9.66 6.49
C PHE A 132 -10.99 8.23 6.15
N TRP A 133 -10.03 7.41 5.72
CA TRP A 133 -10.28 6.04 5.31
C TRP A 133 -9.09 5.13 5.61
N THR A 134 -9.33 3.83 5.53
CA THR A 134 -8.31 2.80 5.62
C THR A 134 -8.10 2.12 4.28
N GLY A 135 -6.95 1.46 4.13
CA GLY A 135 -6.63 0.65 2.97
C GLY A 135 -5.74 -0.51 3.36
N ILE A 136 -5.72 -1.56 2.54
CA ILE A 136 -4.98 -2.79 2.83
C ILE A 136 -3.78 -2.91 1.87
N ILE A 137 -2.58 -2.93 2.44
CA ILE A 137 -1.37 -3.26 1.67
C ILE A 137 -0.97 -4.73 1.90
N GLY A 138 -0.22 -5.29 0.96
CA GLY A 138 0.46 -6.57 1.16
C GLY A 138 1.88 -6.34 1.67
N HIS A 139 2.11 -6.64 2.94
CA HIS A 139 3.42 -6.57 3.56
C HIS A 139 4.23 -7.84 3.32
N THR A 140 5.52 -7.71 2.99
CA THR A 140 6.44 -8.83 2.73
C THR A 140 7.70 -8.72 3.59
N ALA A 141 8.35 -9.86 3.82
CA ALA A 141 9.51 -9.96 4.72
C ALA A 141 10.72 -9.10 4.31
N ASP A 142 10.88 -8.86 3.00
CA ASP A 142 12.01 -8.14 2.43
C ASP A 142 11.64 -6.76 1.88
N GLY A 143 10.39 -6.33 2.06
CA GLY A 143 9.90 -5.05 1.56
C GLY A 143 9.70 -4.98 0.04
N PHE A 144 9.91 -6.08 -0.70
CA PHE A 144 9.77 -6.13 -2.15
C PHE A 144 8.53 -6.94 -2.60
N PRO A 145 7.89 -6.56 -3.71
CA PRO A 145 6.81 -7.34 -4.28
C PRO A 145 7.26 -8.73 -4.72
N HIS A 146 6.31 -9.66 -4.77
CA HIS A 146 6.44 -10.96 -5.42
C HIS A 146 5.88 -10.85 -6.84
N CYS A 147 6.75 -11.05 -7.82
CA CYS A 147 6.42 -11.00 -9.25
C CYS A 147 6.92 -12.28 -9.95
N GLY A 148 6.14 -12.82 -10.89
CA GLY A 148 6.58 -13.89 -11.79
C GLY A 148 5.79 -15.18 -11.59
N GLU A 149 6.31 -16.30 -12.09
CA GLU A 149 5.69 -17.61 -11.89
C GLU A 149 5.75 -18.04 -10.44
N VAL A 150 4.63 -18.54 -9.91
CA VAL A 150 4.54 -19.09 -8.56
C VAL A 150 5.39 -20.35 -8.51
N PRO A 151 6.38 -20.44 -7.60
CA PRO A 151 7.27 -21.59 -7.54
C PRO A 151 6.49 -22.90 -7.38
N GLY A 152 6.82 -23.92 -8.18
CA GLY A 152 6.15 -25.22 -8.17
C GLY A 152 4.72 -25.23 -8.72
N GLN A 153 4.22 -24.14 -9.33
CA GLN A 153 2.89 -24.08 -9.94
C GLN A 153 2.97 -23.56 -11.37
N VAL A 154 2.94 -24.50 -12.33
CA VAL A 154 2.97 -24.19 -13.77
C VAL A 154 1.78 -23.31 -14.15
N ASN A 155 2.01 -22.29 -14.98
CA ASN A 155 1.00 -21.34 -15.47
C ASN A 155 0.30 -20.49 -14.39
N HIS A 156 0.84 -20.45 -13.17
CA HIS A 156 0.37 -19.55 -12.12
C HIS A 156 1.38 -18.43 -11.93
N PHE A 157 0.92 -17.19 -11.94
CA PHE A 157 1.75 -16.00 -11.80
C PHE A 157 1.29 -15.18 -10.59
N ILE A 158 2.20 -14.45 -9.97
CA ILE A 158 1.93 -13.54 -8.85
C ILE A 158 2.35 -12.12 -9.22
N LEU A 159 1.57 -11.16 -8.73
CA LEU A 159 1.83 -9.73 -8.80
C LEU A 159 1.25 -9.06 -7.54
N ALA A 160 1.94 -9.21 -6.41
CA ALA A 160 1.39 -8.82 -5.10
C ALA A 160 2.50 -8.51 -4.07
N GLY A 161 2.10 -7.94 -2.92
CA GLY A 161 3.03 -7.68 -1.82
C GLY A 161 3.80 -6.36 -2.00
N TYR A 162 3.13 -5.30 -2.43
CA TYR A 162 3.81 -4.06 -2.82
C TYR A 162 4.28 -3.17 -1.66
N ASN A 163 4.03 -3.52 -0.39
CA ASN A 163 4.51 -2.76 0.79
C ASN A 163 4.19 -1.25 0.74
N GLY A 164 3.04 -0.86 0.17
CA GLY A 164 2.66 0.55 0.01
C GLY A 164 3.26 1.25 -1.23
N GLY A 165 4.24 0.65 -1.92
CA GLY A 165 4.85 1.18 -3.15
C GLY A 165 4.12 0.83 -4.45
N GLY A 166 2.87 0.34 -4.36
CA GLY A 166 2.15 -0.26 -5.50
C GLY A 166 2.03 0.67 -6.70
N MET A 167 1.62 1.92 -6.48
CA MET A 167 1.40 2.88 -7.56
C MET A 167 2.67 3.20 -8.37
N ALA A 168 3.85 3.15 -7.74
CA ALA A 168 5.11 3.38 -8.43
C ALA A 168 5.60 2.14 -9.21
N LEU A 169 5.24 0.94 -8.75
CA LEU A 169 5.83 -0.31 -9.23
C LEU A 169 4.91 -1.09 -10.19
N ILE A 170 3.59 -0.95 -10.05
CA ILE A 170 2.62 -1.85 -10.69
C ILE A 170 2.63 -1.76 -12.22
N PHE A 171 2.82 -0.58 -12.81
CA PHE A 171 2.76 -0.42 -14.27
C PHE A 171 3.81 -1.25 -15.00
N LEU A 172 5.07 -1.18 -14.55
CA LEU A 172 6.17 -1.92 -15.20
C LEU A 172 6.19 -3.39 -14.81
N THR A 173 5.83 -3.72 -13.58
CA THR A 173 5.74 -5.12 -13.14
C THR A 173 4.59 -5.85 -13.86
N ALA A 174 3.41 -5.24 -13.99
CA ALA A 174 2.29 -5.79 -14.77
C ALA A 174 2.64 -5.94 -16.24
N LYS A 175 3.32 -4.95 -16.85
CA LYS A 175 3.82 -5.04 -18.23
C LYS A 175 4.76 -6.23 -18.41
N GLY A 176 5.66 -6.47 -17.45
CA GLY A 176 6.57 -7.63 -17.48
C GLY A 176 5.83 -8.97 -17.40
N ILE A 177 4.87 -9.11 -16.48
CA ILE A 177 4.04 -10.31 -16.37
C ILE A 177 3.22 -10.53 -17.64
N ALA A 178 2.65 -9.47 -18.22
CA ALA A 178 1.92 -9.56 -19.49
C ALA A 178 2.82 -10.06 -20.63
N LYS A 179 4.09 -9.65 -20.70
CA LYS A 179 5.05 -10.19 -21.67
C LYS A 179 5.34 -11.68 -21.45
N MET A 180 5.59 -12.10 -20.20
CA MET A 180 5.79 -13.51 -19.86
C MET A 180 4.60 -14.36 -20.31
N ILE A 181 3.38 -13.86 -20.08
CA ILE A 181 2.14 -14.55 -20.44
C ILE A 181 1.88 -14.54 -21.94
N GLY A 182 2.10 -13.41 -22.63
CA GLY A 182 1.77 -13.26 -24.04
C GLY A 182 2.78 -13.88 -25.00
N ASN A 183 4.06 -13.90 -24.60
CA ASN A 183 5.16 -14.32 -25.46
C ASN A 183 5.85 -15.61 -24.98
N ASP A 184 5.39 -16.21 -23.87
CA ASP A 184 5.98 -17.40 -23.26
C ASP A 184 7.48 -17.25 -22.95
N ILE A 185 7.89 -16.04 -22.52
CA ILE A 185 9.28 -15.73 -22.18
C ILE A 185 9.57 -15.96 -20.69
N PRO A 186 10.82 -16.30 -20.33
CA PRO A 186 11.23 -16.43 -18.94
C PRO A 186 11.20 -15.08 -18.20
N PHE A 187 11.19 -15.13 -16.87
CA PHE A 187 11.16 -13.93 -16.01
C PHE A 187 12.32 -12.97 -16.32
N GLU A 188 13.50 -13.51 -16.63
CA GLU A 188 14.73 -12.77 -16.91
C GLU A 188 14.58 -11.84 -18.13
N GLU A 189 13.69 -12.16 -19.06
CA GLU A 189 13.39 -11.37 -20.26
C GLU A 189 12.17 -10.43 -20.08
N SER A 190 11.49 -10.50 -18.93
CA SER A 190 10.29 -9.69 -18.66
C SER A 190 10.58 -8.19 -18.51
N GLY A 191 11.81 -7.84 -18.12
CA GLY A 191 12.21 -6.49 -17.72
C GLY A 191 11.84 -6.14 -16.28
N ILE A 192 11.31 -7.07 -15.50
CA ILE A 192 11.07 -6.91 -14.06
C ILE A 192 12.41 -7.00 -13.33
N PRO A 193 12.72 -6.11 -12.36
CA PRO A 193 13.93 -6.22 -11.56
C PRO A 193 14.08 -7.60 -10.91
N ARG A 194 15.26 -8.21 -11.03
CA ARG A 194 15.53 -9.60 -10.58
C ARG A 194 15.15 -9.88 -9.13
N PHE A 195 15.28 -8.88 -8.25
CA PHE A 195 14.98 -9.01 -6.82
C PHE A 195 13.48 -8.99 -6.51
N PHE A 196 12.62 -8.64 -7.47
CA PHE A 196 11.17 -8.80 -7.34
C PHE A 196 10.70 -10.20 -7.72
N LYS A 197 11.56 -11.03 -8.33
CA LYS A 197 11.21 -12.41 -8.69
C LYS A 197 10.73 -13.14 -7.45
N THR A 198 9.56 -13.77 -7.52
CA THR A 198 9.14 -14.70 -6.49
C THR A 198 9.97 -15.98 -6.61
N THR A 199 10.57 -16.43 -5.51
CA THR A 199 11.42 -17.63 -5.50
C THR A 199 11.09 -18.47 -4.28
N GLU A 200 11.43 -19.76 -4.30
CA GLU A 200 11.28 -20.61 -3.10
C GLU A 200 12.04 -20.03 -1.91
N GLU A 201 13.23 -19.46 -2.14
CA GLU A 201 14.03 -18.83 -1.10
C GLU A 201 13.31 -17.68 -0.40
N ARG A 202 12.70 -16.77 -1.17
CA ARG A 202 11.93 -15.66 -0.60
C ARG A 202 10.70 -16.17 0.17
N LEU A 203 10.10 -17.26 -0.28
CA LEU A 203 8.97 -17.91 0.40
C LEU A 203 9.38 -18.65 1.68
N MET A 204 10.67 -18.83 1.98
CA MET A 204 11.08 -19.39 3.27
C MET A 204 10.91 -18.38 4.42
N LYS A 205 10.90 -17.07 4.15
CA LYS A 205 10.81 -16.02 5.17
C LYS A 205 9.37 -15.61 5.44
N ASN A 206 8.99 -15.42 6.70
CA ASN A 206 7.69 -14.85 7.06
C ASN A 206 7.78 -13.32 7.11
N ALA A 207 6.69 -12.63 6.74
CA ALA A 207 6.60 -11.17 6.77
C ALA A 207 6.74 -10.61 8.19
N PHE A 208 6.18 -11.32 9.17
CA PHE A 208 6.40 -11.04 10.59
C PHE A 208 7.17 -12.20 11.24
N PRO A 209 8.15 -11.92 12.12
CA PRO A 209 8.77 -12.94 12.95
C PRO A 209 7.72 -13.58 13.86
N SER A 210 7.93 -14.87 14.16
CA SER A 210 7.06 -15.68 15.02
C SER A 210 7.30 -15.38 16.49
#